data_AF-A0A5B0R9Q9-F1
#
_entry.id   AF-A0A5B0R9Q9-F1
#
_cell.length_a   1.000
_cell.length_b   1.000
_cell.length_c   1.000
_cell.angle_alpha   90.00
_cell.angle_beta   90.00
_cell.angle_gamma   90.00
#
_symmetry.space_group_name_H-M   'P 1'
#
loop_
_entity.id
_entity.type
_entity.pdbx_description
1 polymer ?
#
loop_
_entity_poly.entity_id
_entity_poly.type
_entity_poly.pdbx_seq_one_letter_code
_entity_poly.pdbx_strand_id
1 'polypeptide(L)'
;MDMSLERRASGCYLDRYDDHSLCSMEILLSWLSTPYNYRRWCLLPDKLPLCDEVLKEMYLDRIYHRNHREIITMVKQLQASYRIARRYPMRMIVTLMKTNPSDGMWMAEQEVIRQCGHWLLLDETMGEEPPLQ
;
A
#
# COMPACT_ATOMS: atom_id res chain seq x y z
N MET A 1 17.31 0.63 -14.96
CA MET A 1 16.37 0.93 -13.86
C MET A 1 15.80 2.30 -14.13
N ASP A 2 14.52 2.35 -14.48
CA ASP A 2 13.84 3.58 -14.86
C ASP A 2 13.31 4.28 -13.59
N MET A 3 13.90 5.42 -13.26
CA MET A 3 13.58 6.24 -12.07
C MET A 3 12.35 7.14 -12.26
N SER A 4 11.52 6.88 -13.29
CA SER A 4 10.39 7.75 -13.64
C SER A 4 9.08 7.42 -12.89
N LEU A 5 8.97 6.28 -12.20
CA LEU A 5 7.79 5.93 -11.41
C LEU A 5 7.72 6.63 -10.03
N GLU A 6 8.82 7.18 -9.52
CA GLU A 6 8.88 7.75 -8.16
C GLU A 6 8.18 9.12 -8.02
N ARG A 7 7.91 9.82 -9.13
CA ARG A 7 7.56 11.25 -9.06
C ARG A 7 6.11 11.57 -8.67
N ARG A 8 5.23 10.57 -8.47
CA ARG A 8 3.81 10.83 -8.12
C ARG A 8 3.41 10.39 -6.72
N ALA A 9 4.30 9.71 -5.99
CA ALA A 9 4.09 9.35 -4.58
C ALA A 9 4.69 10.39 -3.61
N SER A 10 5.22 11.50 -4.14
CA SER A 10 6.20 12.41 -3.54
C SER A 10 5.82 13.14 -2.24
N GLY A 11 4.62 12.94 -1.67
CA GLY A 11 4.25 13.57 -0.39
C GLY A 11 4.59 12.73 0.85
N CYS A 12 4.61 11.40 0.75
CA CYS A 12 4.77 10.51 1.91
C CYS A 12 6.18 9.93 2.08
N TYR A 13 7.10 10.21 1.14
CA TYR A 13 8.49 9.69 1.14
C TYR A 13 9.51 10.72 1.64
N LEU A 14 9.05 11.89 2.08
CA LEU A 14 9.90 13.02 2.42
C LEU A 14 10.47 12.97 3.84
N ASP A 15 10.14 11.95 4.63
CA ASP A 15 10.60 11.82 6.01
C ASP A 15 11.76 10.83 6.22
N ARG A 16 12.44 10.44 5.14
CA ARG A 16 13.66 9.65 5.22
C ARG A 16 14.79 10.47 5.87
N TYR A 17 15.46 9.89 6.87
CA TYR A 17 16.55 10.55 7.60
C TYR A 17 17.89 10.53 6.83
N ASP A 18 18.25 9.40 6.22
CA ASP A 18 19.43 9.20 5.37
C ASP A 18 19.18 8.11 4.30
N ASP A 19 20.12 7.90 3.39
CA ASP A 19 20.00 6.95 2.27
C ASP A 19 19.83 5.48 2.70
N HIS A 20 20.08 5.15 3.98
CA HIS A 20 19.93 3.81 4.53
C HIS A 20 18.66 3.63 5.37
N SER A 21 17.94 4.73 5.67
CA SER A 21 16.74 4.73 6.50
C SER A 21 15.48 4.52 5.65
N LEU A 22 14.50 3.80 6.20
CA LEU A 22 13.17 3.70 5.58
C LEU A 22 12.37 4.97 5.83
N CYS A 23 11.49 5.33 4.89
CA CYS A 23 10.46 6.35 5.12
C CYS A 23 9.26 5.76 5.86
N SER A 24 8.37 6.61 6.38
CA SER A 24 7.18 6.15 7.13
C SER A 24 6.28 5.19 6.33
N MET A 25 6.17 5.39 5.02
CA MET A 25 5.39 4.51 4.14
C MET A 25 6.06 3.12 4.00
N GLU A 26 7.38 3.07 3.85
CA GLU A 26 8.13 1.82 3.74
C GLU A 26 8.05 1.00 5.04
N ILE A 27 8.19 1.65 6.20
CA ILE A 27 8.03 1.01 7.51
C ILE A 27 6.61 0.47 7.67
N LEU A 28 5.59 1.26 7.31
CA LEU A 28 4.20 0.83 7.40
C LEU A 28 3.92 -0.39 6.50
N LEU A 29 4.43 -0.37 5.27
CA LEU A 29 4.30 -1.48 4.33
C LEU A 29 5.02 -2.75 4.82
N SER A 30 6.22 -2.61 5.37
CA SER A 30 6.96 -3.70 6.01
C SER A 30 6.18 -4.30 7.19
N TRP A 31 5.66 -3.45 8.07
CA TRP A 31 4.86 -3.89 9.21
C TRP A 31 3.59 -4.62 8.78
N LEU A 32 2.87 -4.11 7.77
CA LEU A 32 1.64 -4.73 7.27
C LEU A 32 1.88 -6.09 6.61
N SER A 33 2.97 -6.21 5.85
CA SER A 33 3.36 -7.45 5.15
C SER A 33 3.99 -8.50 6.06
N THR A 34 4.35 -8.13 7.30
CA THR A 34 4.77 -9.10 8.31
C THR A 34 3.63 -10.09 8.58
N PRO A 35 3.90 -11.41 8.67
CA PRO A 35 2.87 -12.42 8.84
C PRO A 35 1.88 -12.07 9.95
N TYR A 36 0.59 -12.19 9.64
CA TYR A 36 -0.55 -11.92 10.54
C TYR A 36 -0.81 -10.45 10.91
N ASN A 37 0.10 -9.50 10.67
CA ASN A 37 -0.11 -8.11 11.09
C ASN A 37 -1.27 -7.44 10.37
N TYR A 38 -1.39 -7.61 9.04
CA TYR A 38 -2.56 -7.09 8.33
C TYR A 38 -3.87 -7.73 8.83
N ARG A 39 -3.87 -9.03 9.13
CA ARG A 39 -5.03 -9.71 9.70
C ARG A 39 -5.40 -9.15 11.08
N ARG A 40 -4.42 -8.93 11.96
CA ARG A 40 -4.60 -8.25 13.25
C ARG A 40 -5.18 -6.85 13.05
N TRP A 41 -4.63 -6.12 12.08
CA TRP A 41 -5.13 -4.80 11.69
C TRP A 41 -6.59 -4.85 11.26
N CYS A 42 -7.02 -5.84 10.50
CA CYS A 42 -8.43 -5.96 10.11
C CYS A 42 -9.35 -6.30 11.29
N LEU A 43 -8.95 -7.25 12.13
CA LEU A 43 -9.83 -7.86 13.15
C LEU A 43 -9.96 -7.03 14.44
N LEU A 44 -8.94 -6.27 14.85
CA LEU A 44 -9.00 -5.52 16.10
C LEU A 44 -9.85 -4.25 15.95
N PRO A 45 -10.88 -4.01 16.78
CA PRO A 45 -11.70 -2.79 16.66
C PRO A 45 -10.89 -1.54 17.03
N ASP A 46 -10.09 -1.63 18.10
CA ASP A 46 -9.15 -0.59 18.49
C ASP A 46 -7.80 -0.79 17.78
N LYS A 47 -7.35 0.27 17.08
CA LYS A 47 -6.09 0.26 16.31
C LYS A 47 -4.92 0.84 17.10
N LEU A 48 -5.16 1.45 18.27
CA LEU A 48 -4.11 2.15 19.01
C LEU A 48 -2.92 1.25 19.39
N PRO A 49 -3.11 0.01 19.89
CA PRO A 49 -1.98 -0.86 20.20
C PRO A 49 -1.13 -1.22 18.97
N LEU A 50 -1.76 -1.37 17.80
CA LEU A 50 -1.04 -1.64 16.55
C LEU A 50 -0.31 -0.40 16.03
N CYS A 51 -0.90 0.77 16.23
CA CYS A 51 -0.23 2.03 15.91
C CYS A 51 1.00 2.24 16.82
N ASP A 52 0.94 1.86 18.09
CA ASP A 52 2.10 1.91 18.99
C ASP A 52 3.25 0.99 18.50
N GLU A 53 2.92 -0.20 17.99
CA GLU A 53 3.91 -1.08 17.35
C GLU A 53 4.56 -0.41 16.14
N VAL A 54 3.77 0.18 15.25
CA VAL A 54 4.27 0.89 14.07
C VAL A 54 5.10 2.12 14.47
N LEU A 55 4.65 2.92 15.44
CA LEU A 55 5.41 4.08 15.94
C LEU A 55 6.74 3.66 16.54
N LYS A 56 6.79 2.52 17.23
CA LYS A 56 8.04 1.98 17.75
C LYS A 56 9.03 1.66 16.63
N GLU A 57 8.59 1.04 15.54
CA GLU A 57 9.43 0.80 14.35
C GLU A 57 9.88 2.14 13.73
N MET A 58 8.97 3.11 13.56
CA MET A 58 9.30 4.45 13.06
C MET A 58 10.35 5.17 13.93
N TYR A 59 10.30 5.00 15.26
CA TYR A 59 11.28 5.60 16.16
C TYR A 59 12.66 4.97 16.05
N LEU A 60 12.76 3.67 15.75
CA LEU A 60 14.03 3.01 15.47
C LEU A 60 14.71 3.61 14.22
N ASP A 61 13.90 4.01 13.23
CA ASP A 61 14.33 4.70 12.01
C ASP A 61 14.30 6.24 12.11
N ARG A 62 14.26 6.78 13.34
CA ARG A 62 14.35 8.23 13.64
C ARG A 62 13.22 9.10 13.08
N ILE A 63 12.05 8.51 12.84
CA ILE A 63 10.83 9.20 12.41
C ILE A 63 9.97 9.51 13.64
N TYR A 64 10.09 10.71 14.20
CA TYR A 64 9.45 11.09 15.47
C TYR A 64 8.15 11.91 15.34
N HIS A 65 7.85 12.41 14.14
CA HIS A 65 6.77 13.38 13.94
C HIS A 65 5.41 12.72 13.64
N ARG A 66 5.38 11.40 13.44
CA ARG A 66 4.16 10.64 13.13
C ARG A 66 3.33 10.34 14.38
N ASN A 67 2.02 10.22 14.20
CA ASN A 67 1.10 9.84 15.27
C ASN A 67 0.07 8.79 14.81
N HIS A 68 -0.71 8.27 15.77
CA HIS A 68 -1.75 7.24 15.55
C HIS A 68 -2.73 7.62 14.43
N ARG A 69 -3.18 8.88 14.38
CA ARG A 69 -4.16 9.34 13.38
C ARG A 69 -3.56 9.27 11.97
N GLU A 70 -2.31 9.66 11.81
CA GLU A 70 -1.61 9.59 10.52
C GLU A 70 -1.44 8.14 10.08
N ILE A 71 -0.99 7.24 10.96
CA ILE A 71 -0.84 5.81 10.66
C ILE A 71 -2.19 5.22 10.18
N ILE A 72 -3.27 5.45 10.93
CA ILE A 72 -4.60 4.96 10.54
C ILE A 72 -5.01 5.52 9.17
N THR A 73 -4.70 6.80 8.91
CA THR A 73 -5.02 7.45 7.64
C THR A 73 -4.22 6.83 6.49
N MET A 74 -2.92 6.58 6.68
CA MET A 74 -2.05 5.94 5.70
C MET A 74 -2.53 4.52 5.37
N VAL A 75 -2.88 3.70 6.37
CA VAL A 75 -3.42 2.35 6.11
C VAL A 75 -4.75 2.42 5.35
N LYS A 76 -5.64 3.35 5.71
CA LYS A 76 -6.91 3.55 4.97
C LYS A 76 -6.66 3.95 3.51
N GLN A 77 -5.66 4.78 3.24
CA GLN A 77 -5.27 5.17 1.88
C GLN A 77 -4.73 3.98 1.09
N LEU A 78 -3.84 3.16 1.68
CA LEU A 78 -3.35 1.92 1.07
C LEU A 78 -4.50 0.97 0.74
N GLN A 79 -5.40 0.72 1.70
CA GLN A 79 -6.58 -0.12 1.49
C GLN A 79 -7.54 0.44 0.43
N ALA A 80 -7.69 1.76 0.33
CA ALA A 80 -8.52 2.39 -0.70
C ALA A 80 -7.88 2.23 -2.09
N SER A 81 -6.58 2.52 -2.21
CA SER A 81 -5.81 2.38 -3.44
C SER A 81 -5.83 0.92 -3.95
N TYR A 82 -5.58 -0.05 -3.06
CA TYR A 82 -5.64 -1.47 -3.38
C TYR A 82 -7.03 -1.90 -3.87
N ARG A 83 -8.10 -1.52 -3.14
CA ARG A 83 -9.48 -1.86 -3.56
C ARG A 83 -9.88 -1.27 -4.90
N ILE A 84 -9.41 -0.06 -5.22
CA ILE A 84 -9.65 0.59 -6.50
C ILE A 84 -8.94 -0.21 -7.61
N ALA A 85 -7.65 -0.50 -7.44
CA ALA A 85 -6.84 -1.23 -8.40
C ALA A 85 -7.35 -2.67 -8.63
N ARG A 86 -7.66 -3.43 -7.55
CA ARG A 86 -8.18 -4.80 -7.63
C ARG A 86 -9.48 -4.91 -8.43
N ARG A 87 -10.32 -3.88 -8.40
CA ARG A 87 -11.59 -3.83 -9.14
C ARG A 87 -11.44 -3.38 -10.59
N TYR A 88 -10.29 -2.81 -10.97
CA TYR A 88 -10.08 -2.27 -12.30
C TYR A 88 -10.13 -3.34 -13.40
N PRO A 89 -9.37 -4.46 -13.31
CA PRO A 89 -9.43 -5.52 -14.31
C PRO A 89 -10.84 -6.07 -14.48
N MET A 90 -11.56 -6.31 -13.39
CA MET A 90 -12.94 -6.82 -13.43
C MET A 90 -13.89 -5.93 -14.25
N ARG A 91 -13.68 -4.61 -14.23
CA ARG A 91 -14.53 -3.64 -14.97
C ARG A 91 -14.09 -3.48 -16.42
N MET A 92 -12.78 -3.54 -16.67
CA MET A 92 -12.21 -3.04 -17.93
C MET A 92 -11.65 -4.12 -18.84
N ILE A 93 -11.36 -5.32 -18.35
CA ILE A 93 -10.61 -6.32 -19.11
C ILE A 93 -11.33 -6.76 -20.39
N VAL A 94 -12.65 -6.91 -20.35
CA VAL A 94 -13.47 -7.28 -21.53
C VAL A 94 -13.41 -6.18 -22.60
N THR A 95 -13.47 -4.92 -22.18
CA THR A 95 -13.39 -3.77 -23.11
C THR A 95 -11.99 -3.65 -23.70
N LEU A 96 -10.96 -3.74 -22.86
CA LEU A 96 -9.56 -3.62 -23.28
C LEU A 96 -9.14 -4.76 -24.21
N MET A 97 -9.54 -6.00 -23.93
CA MET A 97 -9.28 -7.14 -24.83
C MET A 97 -10.00 -6.98 -26.17
N LYS A 98 -11.18 -6.33 -26.21
CA LYS A 98 -11.91 -6.07 -27.47
C LYS A 98 -11.29 -4.95 -28.28
N THR A 99 -10.83 -3.87 -27.64
CA THR A 99 -10.29 -2.70 -28.34
C THR A 99 -8.81 -2.87 -28.69
N ASN A 100 -8.04 -3.57 -27.85
CA ASN A 100 -6.60 -3.82 -28.03
C ASN A 100 -6.29 -5.30 -27.71
N PRO A 101 -6.54 -6.24 -28.65
CA PRO A 101 -6.40 -7.67 -28.38
C PRO A 101 -4.96 -8.11 -28.06
N SER A 102 -3.96 -7.40 -28.59
CA SER A 102 -2.53 -7.65 -28.35
C SER A 102 -2.03 -7.08 -27.02
N ASP A 103 -2.50 -5.89 -26.63
CA ASP A 103 -1.91 -5.10 -25.54
C ASP A 103 -2.85 -4.83 -24.36
N GLY A 104 -4.13 -5.21 -24.47
CA GLY A 104 -5.17 -4.86 -23.50
C GLY A 104 -4.90 -5.39 -22.10
N MET A 105 -4.21 -6.54 -21.97
CA MET A 105 -3.77 -7.09 -20.70
C MET A 105 -2.68 -6.23 -20.06
N TRP A 106 -1.62 -5.90 -20.82
CA TRP A 106 -0.54 -5.04 -20.35
C TRP A 106 -1.05 -3.65 -19.96
N MET A 107 -1.95 -3.05 -20.75
CA MET A 107 -2.58 -1.78 -20.39
C MET A 107 -3.37 -1.87 -19.08
N ALA A 108 -4.03 -2.99 -18.82
CA ALA A 108 -4.74 -3.20 -17.57
C ALA A 108 -3.78 -3.28 -16.37
N GLU A 109 -2.67 -3.99 -16.51
CA GLU A 109 -1.61 -4.09 -15.49
C GLU A 109 -0.98 -2.72 -15.20
N GLN A 110 -0.66 -1.94 -16.22
CA GLN A 110 -0.12 -0.60 -16.05
C GLN A 110 -1.07 0.31 -15.29
N GLU A 111 -2.37 0.22 -15.57
CA GLU A 111 -3.37 1.04 -14.90
C GLU A 111 -3.57 0.61 -13.43
N VAL A 112 -3.47 -0.69 -13.13
CA VAL A 112 -3.43 -1.21 -11.75
C VAL A 112 -2.25 -0.63 -10.98
N ILE A 113 -1.03 -0.69 -11.55
CA ILE A 113 0.18 -0.11 -10.93
C ILE A 113 0.04 1.40 -10.77
N ARG A 114 -0.54 2.09 -11.76
CA ARG A 114 -0.76 3.54 -11.72
C ARG A 114 -1.71 3.95 -10.58
N GLN A 115 -2.76 3.16 -10.33
CA GLN A 115 -3.72 3.41 -9.25
C GLN A 115 -3.19 2.97 -7.87
N CYS A 116 -2.31 1.97 -7.87
CA CYS A 116 -1.74 1.38 -6.67
C CYS A 116 -0.24 1.14 -6.85
N GLY A 117 0.56 2.15 -6.49
CA GLY A 117 2.02 2.10 -6.62
C GLY A 117 2.68 0.98 -5.79
N HIS A 118 1.97 0.41 -4.82
CA HIS A 118 2.41 -0.71 -4.00
C HIS A 118 1.67 -2.02 -4.32
N TRP A 119 1.12 -2.13 -5.54
CA TRP A 119 0.26 -3.25 -5.94
C TRP A 119 0.80 -4.61 -5.55
N LEU A 120 2.03 -4.95 -5.92
CA LEU A 120 2.62 -6.28 -5.67
C LEU A 120 2.61 -6.64 -4.18
N LEU A 121 3.14 -5.76 -3.34
CA LEU A 121 3.22 -6.00 -1.90
C LEU A 121 1.83 -6.02 -1.24
N LEU A 122 0.93 -5.16 -1.70
CA LEU A 122 -0.43 -5.08 -1.16
C LEU A 122 -1.30 -6.25 -1.62
N ASP A 123 -1.10 -6.80 -2.81
CA ASP A 123 -1.82 -7.98 -3.29
C ASP A 123 -1.41 -9.23 -2.51
N GLU A 124 -0.11 -9.40 -2.23
CA GLU A 124 0.37 -10.46 -1.32
C GLU A 124 -0.17 -10.31 0.11
N THR A 125 -0.24 -9.06 0.61
CA THR A 125 -0.64 -8.78 2.00
C THR A 125 -2.16 -8.78 2.20
N MET A 126 -2.91 -8.25 1.24
CA MET A 126 -4.35 -7.96 1.34
C MET A 126 -5.21 -8.81 0.41
N GLY A 127 -4.61 -9.58 -0.51
CA GLY A 127 -5.31 -10.49 -1.43
C GLY A 127 -6.04 -11.61 -0.72
N GLU A 128 -5.47 -12.09 0.37
CA GLU A 128 -6.12 -12.99 1.33
C GLU A 128 -6.95 -12.17 2.33
N GLU A 129 -8.02 -11.52 1.87
CA GLU A 129 -8.94 -10.81 2.77
C GLU A 129 -9.38 -11.76 3.92
N PRO A 130 -9.21 -11.40 5.21
CA PRO A 130 -9.90 -12.12 6.26
C PRO A 130 -11.41 -11.96 6.02
N PRO A 131 -12.21 -13.02 6.25
CA PRO A 131 -13.65 -12.99 5.94
C PRO A 131 -14.29 -11.77 6.60
N LEU A 132 -15.05 -11.01 5.81
CA LEU A 132 -15.86 -9.89 6.28
C LEU A 132 -16.69 -10.36 7.48
N GLN A 133 -16.53 -9.70 8.62
CA GLN A 133 -17.47 -9.80 9.75
C GLN A 133 -18.66 -8.86 9.52
#